data_AF-A0A2K1L3K5-F1
#
_entry.id   AF-A0A2K1L3K5-F1
#
_cell.length_a   1.000
_cell.length_b   1.000
_cell.length_c   1.000
_cell.angle_alpha   90.00
_cell.angle_beta   90.00
_cell.angle_gamma   90.00
#
_symmetry.space_group_name_H-M   'P 1'
#
loop_
_entity.id
_entity.type
_entity.pdbx_description
1 polymer ?
#
loop_
_entity_poly.entity_id
_entity_poly.type
_entity_poly.pdbx_seq_one_letter_code
_entity_poly.pdbx_strand_id
1 'polypeptide(L)'
;MESILRPPKPTANLVKSGAASATYFAAGFKDCDKDYAKNGCEINVHTDPNNCGNCGIKCGGCANAVPTCKSGKGEFSCTAPYQNCDNSWSDGWEINVSNDVNNCGGCRKKCSPVAHANVKCSNSKCEYTCHPGWRNCDNNWMNGCETEVSMNVNNCGGCNIKCSQPKYYGGEAGCTCEAESCKKWLKYEKAK
;
A
#
# COMPACT_ATOMS: atom_id res chain seq x y z
N MET A 1 -23.64 -24.80 10.40
CA MET A 1 -22.33 -25.11 9.79
C MET A 1 -21.49 -23.86 10.03
N GLU A 2 -20.53 -23.78 10.94
CA GLU A 2 -19.77 -24.77 11.69
C GLU A 2 -19.82 -24.44 13.19
N SER A 3 -20.00 -25.47 14.00
CA SER A 3 -19.93 -25.40 15.46
C SER A 3 -18.48 -25.22 15.85
N ILE A 4 -18.07 -24.00 16.22
CA ILE A 4 -16.75 -23.77 16.81
C ILE A 4 -16.74 -24.49 18.16
N LEU A 5 -16.21 -25.71 18.17
CA LEU A 5 -15.89 -26.47 19.36
C LEU A 5 -14.91 -25.61 20.18
N ARG A 6 -15.42 -24.93 21.21
CA ARG A 6 -14.56 -24.30 22.22
C ARG A 6 -13.77 -25.42 22.90
N PRO A 7 -12.44 -25.31 23.01
CA PRO A 7 -11.65 -26.31 23.72
C PRO A 7 -12.16 -26.44 25.16
N PRO A 8 -12.09 -27.64 25.78
CA PRO A 8 -12.52 -27.84 27.16
C PRO A 8 -11.79 -26.83 28.06
N LYS A 9 -12.58 -26.09 28.86
CA LYS A 9 -12.05 -25.13 29.84
C LYS A 9 -11.05 -25.87 30.74
N PRO A 10 -9.88 -25.30 31.06
CA PRO A 10 -9.00 -25.88 32.06
C PRO A 10 -9.77 -25.88 33.38
N THR A 11 -10.26 -27.05 33.79
CA THR A 11 -10.75 -27.25 35.14
C THR A 11 -9.55 -27.05 36.06
N ALA A 12 -9.67 -26.12 37.00
CA ALA A 12 -8.66 -25.92 38.04
C ALA A 12 -8.43 -27.29 38.70
N ASN A 13 -7.24 -27.84 38.52
CA ASN A 13 -6.84 -29.06 39.18
C ASN A 13 -6.68 -28.70 40.66
N LEU A 14 -7.63 -29.14 41.49
CA LEU A 14 -7.62 -28.94 42.93
C LEU A 14 -6.48 -29.75 43.55
N VAL A 15 -5.28 -29.18 43.60
CA VAL A 15 -4.24 -29.71 44.51
C VAL A 15 -4.55 -29.16 45.90
N LYS A 16 -5.12 -30.03 46.76
CA LYS A 16 -5.27 -29.75 48.19
C LYS A 16 -3.88 -29.70 48.83
N SER A 17 -3.39 -28.51 49.15
CA SER A 17 -2.46 -28.31 50.26
C SER A 17 -2.97 -27.16 51.11
N GLY A 18 -3.21 -27.44 52.39
CA GLY A 18 -3.85 -26.53 53.32
C GLY A 18 -2.97 -25.34 53.66
N ALA A 19 -3.49 -24.13 53.40
CA ALA A 19 -3.40 -22.92 54.21
C ALA A 19 -4.05 -21.79 53.37
N ALA A 20 -5.08 -21.13 53.92
CA ALA A 20 -5.71 -19.89 53.45
C ALA A 20 -5.76 -19.64 51.92
N SER A 21 -6.90 -20.02 51.30
CA SER A 21 -7.51 -19.46 50.08
C SER A 21 -6.65 -18.67 49.08
N ALA A 22 -5.51 -19.21 48.67
CA ALA A 22 -4.85 -18.79 47.44
C ALA A 22 -5.47 -19.60 46.30
N THR A 23 -6.54 -19.10 45.70
CA THR A 23 -7.04 -19.58 44.42
C THR A 23 -5.87 -19.50 43.43
N TYR A 24 -5.29 -20.65 43.07
CA TYR A 24 -4.23 -20.71 42.06
C TYR A 24 -4.89 -20.44 40.71
N PHE A 25 -4.92 -19.16 40.33
CA PHE A 25 -5.27 -18.74 38.98
C PHE A 25 -4.28 -19.42 38.02
N ALA A 26 -4.78 -20.06 36.95
CA ALA A 26 -3.92 -20.34 35.82
C ALA A 26 -3.26 -19.02 35.40
N ALA A 27 -1.93 -18.99 35.26
CA ALA A 27 -1.20 -17.74 35.09
C ALA A 27 -1.79 -16.92 33.93
N GLY A 28 -2.18 -15.67 34.21
CA GLY A 28 -2.79 -14.77 33.24
C GLY A 28 -4.32 -14.82 33.13
N PHE A 29 -5.02 -15.72 33.84
CA PHE A 29 -6.49 -15.72 33.87
C PHE A 29 -7.05 -14.86 35.00
N LYS A 30 -8.10 -14.08 34.72
CA LYS A 30 -8.86 -13.30 35.70
C LYS A 30 -10.35 -13.59 35.60
N ASP A 31 -11.03 -13.49 36.74
CA ASP A 31 -12.48 -13.42 36.87
C ASP A 31 -12.92 -11.98 36.59
N CYS A 32 -13.47 -11.74 35.40
CA CYS A 32 -13.82 -10.38 34.95
C CYS A 32 -15.28 -10.03 35.18
N ASP A 33 -16.17 -11.01 35.33
CA ASP A 33 -17.57 -10.78 35.68
C ASP A 33 -17.85 -10.89 37.19
N LYS A 34 -16.83 -11.28 37.97
CA LYS A 34 -16.87 -11.44 39.43
C LYS A 34 -17.81 -12.56 39.88
N ASP A 35 -18.05 -13.55 39.01
CA ASP A 35 -18.90 -14.71 39.28
C ASP A 35 -18.09 -16.02 39.28
N TYR A 36 -17.00 -16.01 40.06
CA TYR A 36 -16.12 -17.17 40.23
C TYR A 36 -16.87 -18.48 40.51
N ALA A 37 -17.92 -18.43 41.34
CA ALA A 37 -18.67 -19.62 41.75
C ALA A 37 -19.38 -20.31 40.57
N LYS A 38 -19.70 -19.57 39.52
CA LYS A 38 -20.44 -20.06 38.37
C LYS A 38 -19.54 -20.41 37.19
N ASN A 39 -18.51 -19.60 36.91
CA ASN A 39 -17.72 -19.74 35.69
C ASN A 39 -16.20 -19.63 35.85
N GLY A 40 -15.73 -19.41 37.08
CA GLY A 40 -14.30 -19.45 37.41
C GLY A 40 -13.55 -18.21 36.93
N CYS A 41 -12.50 -18.41 36.13
CA CYS A 41 -11.74 -17.30 35.53
C CYS A 41 -11.80 -17.47 34.01
N GLU A 42 -12.49 -16.55 33.34
CA GLU A 42 -12.89 -16.74 31.94
C GLU A 42 -11.89 -16.14 30.96
N ILE A 43 -11.16 -15.12 31.40
CA ILE A 43 -10.43 -14.22 30.50
C ILE A 43 -8.93 -14.33 30.75
N ASN A 44 -8.19 -14.69 29.71
CA ASN A 44 -6.75 -14.61 29.70
C ASN A 44 -6.30 -13.18 29.37
N VAL A 45 -5.98 -12.41 30.41
CA VAL A 45 -5.52 -11.03 30.27
C VAL A 45 -4.12 -10.90 29.67
N HIS A 46 -3.43 -12.02 29.41
CA HIS A 46 -2.16 -12.00 28.67
C HIS A 46 -2.32 -12.02 27.15
N THR A 47 -3.48 -12.42 26.65
CA THR A 47 -3.69 -12.65 25.20
C THR A 47 -4.96 -12.01 24.64
N ASP A 48 -5.90 -11.59 25.48
CA ASP A 48 -7.13 -10.93 25.03
C ASP A 48 -6.91 -9.42 24.79
N PRO A 49 -7.00 -8.92 23.53
CA PRO A 49 -6.84 -7.50 23.21
C PRO A 49 -7.90 -6.58 23.85
N ASN A 50 -9.04 -7.13 24.30
CA ASN A 50 -10.08 -6.38 24.98
C ASN A 50 -9.95 -6.38 26.51
N ASN A 51 -9.02 -7.17 27.05
CA ASN A 51 -8.78 -7.34 28.48
C ASN A 51 -7.27 -7.43 28.79
N CYS A 52 -6.45 -6.67 28.07
CA CYS A 52 -5.00 -6.81 28.09
C CYS A 52 -4.39 -6.22 29.36
N GLY A 53 -3.75 -7.06 30.16
CA GLY A 53 -3.18 -6.71 31.47
C GLY A 53 -4.20 -6.66 32.61
N ASN A 54 -5.47 -6.33 32.33
CA ASN A 54 -6.56 -6.41 33.29
C ASN A 54 -7.93 -6.44 32.61
N CYS A 55 -8.97 -6.82 33.37
CA CYS A 55 -10.35 -6.82 32.90
C CYS A 55 -10.80 -5.44 32.41
N GLY A 56 -11.38 -5.38 31.22
CA GLY A 56 -11.87 -4.15 30.59
C GLY A 56 -10.80 -3.21 30.05
N ILE A 57 -9.50 -3.54 30.21
CA ILE A 57 -8.41 -2.77 29.59
C ILE A 57 -8.27 -3.21 28.14
N LYS A 58 -8.77 -2.38 27.22
CA LYS A 58 -8.57 -2.59 25.79
C LYS A 58 -7.20 -2.07 25.38
N CYS A 59 -6.51 -2.78 24.48
CA CYS A 59 -5.35 -2.22 23.80
C CYS A 59 -5.81 -1.00 22.97
N GLY A 60 -5.39 0.21 23.35
CA GLY A 60 -5.72 1.43 22.61
C GLY A 60 -4.88 1.55 21.35
N GLY A 61 -5.50 1.55 20.17
CA GLY A 61 -4.82 1.70 18.88
C GLY A 61 -5.20 3.01 18.18
N CYS A 62 -4.31 3.49 17.31
CA CYS A 62 -4.59 4.58 16.37
C CYS A 62 -5.44 4.07 15.19
N ALA A 63 -5.84 4.96 14.28
CA ALA A 63 -6.46 4.57 13.02
C ALA A 63 -5.59 3.55 12.26
N ASN A 64 -6.23 2.57 11.60
CA ASN A 64 -5.57 1.51 10.85
C ASN A 64 -4.64 0.59 11.67
N ALA A 65 -4.77 0.54 13.00
CA ALA A 65 -4.07 -0.43 13.83
C ALA A 65 -4.91 -1.70 14.07
N VAL A 66 -4.25 -2.86 14.09
CA VAL A 66 -4.79 -4.12 14.59
C VAL A 66 -4.19 -4.34 15.99
N PRO A 67 -4.98 -4.20 17.07
CA PRO A 67 -4.49 -4.42 18.42
C PRO A 67 -4.25 -5.90 18.68
N THR A 68 -3.13 -6.21 19.33
CA THR A 68 -2.81 -7.53 19.87
C THR A 68 -2.48 -7.41 21.35
N CYS A 69 -2.61 -8.50 22.10
CA CYS A 69 -2.19 -8.56 23.49
C CYS A 69 -1.15 -9.66 23.65
N LYS A 70 0.02 -9.30 24.16
CA LYS A 70 1.12 -10.24 24.39
C LYS A 70 1.65 -10.04 25.80
N SER A 71 1.54 -11.09 26.61
CA SER A 71 2.00 -11.08 28.00
C SER A 71 1.41 -9.92 28.81
N GLY A 72 0.15 -9.57 28.54
CA GLY A 72 -0.59 -8.52 29.26
C GLY A 72 -0.20 -7.11 28.86
N LYS A 73 0.53 -6.95 27.76
CA LYS A 73 0.91 -5.68 27.16
C LYS A 73 0.28 -5.57 25.78
N GLY A 74 -0.31 -4.41 25.50
CA GLY A 74 -0.85 -4.11 24.18
C GLY A 74 0.29 -3.96 23.18
N GLU A 75 0.18 -4.69 22.08
CA GLU A 75 1.00 -4.56 20.88
C GLU A 75 0.08 -4.16 19.72
N PHE A 76 0.65 -3.64 18.65
CA PHE A 76 -0.11 -3.15 17.50
C PHE A 76 0.60 -3.54 16.19
N SER A 77 -0.18 -3.85 15.16
CA SER A 77 0.26 -3.92 13.76
C SER A 77 -0.61 -2.99 12.91
N CYS A 78 -0.24 -2.68 11.67
CA CYS A 78 -1.15 -1.95 10.75
C CYS A 78 -2.07 -2.93 10.03
N THR A 79 -3.29 -2.48 9.76
CA THR A 79 -4.15 -3.09 8.74
C THR A 79 -3.50 -2.88 7.38
N ALA A 80 -3.52 -3.91 6.53
CA ALA A 80 -3.09 -3.71 5.16
C ALA A 80 -4.01 -2.67 4.46
N PRO A 81 -3.47 -1.80 3.59
CA PRO A 81 -2.08 -1.71 3.11
C PRO A 81 -1.24 -0.63 3.83
N TYR A 82 -1.51 -0.32 5.10
CA TYR A 82 -0.77 0.70 5.84
C TYR A 82 0.56 0.16 6.37
N GLN A 83 1.56 1.03 6.56
CA GLN A 83 2.85 0.70 7.19
C GLN A 83 3.33 1.83 8.12
N ASN A 84 4.05 1.47 9.18
CA ASN A 84 4.75 2.40 10.06
C ASN A 84 6.13 2.73 9.48
N CYS A 85 6.27 3.90 8.84
CA CYS A 85 7.49 4.27 8.11
C CYS A 85 8.45 5.18 8.89
N ASP A 86 8.03 5.72 10.02
CA ASP A 86 8.83 6.57 10.91
C ASP A 86 9.18 5.89 12.25
N ASN A 87 8.67 4.67 12.48
CA ASN A 87 8.77 3.92 13.73
C ASN A 87 8.21 4.68 14.95
N SER A 88 7.35 5.68 14.69
CA SER A 88 6.63 6.40 15.72
C SER A 88 5.30 5.70 15.97
N TRP A 89 5.00 5.43 17.24
CA TRP A 89 3.73 4.82 17.64
C TRP A 89 2.67 5.85 18.02
N SER A 90 3.07 7.12 18.17
CA SER A 90 2.21 8.22 18.65
C SER A 90 1.44 8.93 17.55
N ASP A 91 1.91 8.85 16.30
CA ASP A 91 1.48 9.76 15.23
C ASP A 91 0.56 9.08 14.21
N GLY A 92 0.24 7.81 14.45
CA GLY A 92 -0.64 7.02 13.60
C GLY A 92 0.09 6.22 12.54
N TRP A 93 -0.40 5.00 12.32
CA TRP A 93 0.07 4.02 11.35
C TRP A 93 -0.27 4.43 9.91
N GLU A 94 0.32 5.51 9.42
CA GLU A 94 -0.45 6.37 8.49
C GLU A 94 0.01 6.41 7.04
N ILE A 95 1.00 5.62 6.64
CA ILE A 95 1.37 5.59 5.21
C ILE A 95 0.67 4.44 4.50
N ASN A 96 -0.30 4.79 3.67
CA ASN A 96 -0.90 3.86 2.71
C ASN A 96 0.10 3.57 1.59
N VAL A 97 0.81 2.45 1.69
CA VAL A 97 1.84 2.08 0.71
C VAL A 97 1.27 1.62 -0.63
N SER A 98 -0.06 1.55 -0.79
CA SER A 98 -0.69 1.14 -2.05
C SER A 98 -0.86 2.28 -3.05
N ASN A 99 -0.84 3.54 -2.58
CA ASN A 99 -1.12 4.71 -3.40
C ASN A 99 -0.24 5.94 -3.09
N ASP A 100 0.66 5.88 -2.10
CA ASP A 100 1.65 6.94 -1.88
C ASP A 100 2.87 6.76 -2.80
N VAL A 101 3.10 7.74 -3.67
CA VAL A 101 4.25 7.78 -4.60
C VAL A 101 5.60 7.81 -3.88
N ASN A 102 5.67 8.28 -2.64
CA ASN A 102 6.89 8.31 -1.85
C ASN A 102 7.15 7.01 -1.07
N ASN A 103 6.16 6.11 -1.00
CA ASN A 103 6.20 4.88 -0.20
C ASN A 103 5.52 3.71 -0.93
N CYS A 104 5.73 3.58 -2.25
CA CYS A 104 4.96 2.69 -3.09
C CYS A 104 5.40 1.22 -2.93
N GLY A 105 4.52 0.39 -2.38
CA GLY A 105 4.81 -1.00 -2.03
C GLY A 105 5.76 -1.17 -0.83
N GLY A 106 5.98 -0.10 -0.07
CA GLY A 106 6.66 -0.15 1.21
C GLY A 106 7.26 1.20 1.61
N CYS A 107 7.61 1.33 2.88
CA CYS A 107 8.26 2.51 3.41
C CYS A 107 9.52 2.90 2.62
N ARG A 108 9.63 4.18 2.28
CA ARG A 108 10.74 4.80 1.53
C ARG A 108 10.99 4.20 0.15
N LYS A 109 10.06 3.39 -0.40
CA LYS A 109 10.09 2.92 -1.78
C LYS A 109 9.48 3.96 -2.71
N LYS A 110 10.13 5.10 -2.82
CA LYS A 110 9.68 6.18 -3.68
C LYS A 110 9.75 5.76 -5.16
N CYS A 111 8.70 6.07 -5.92
CA CYS A 111 8.74 5.94 -7.37
C CYS A 111 9.66 7.01 -7.97
N SER A 112 10.67 6.57 -8.70
CA SER A 112 11.62 7.47 -9.35
C SER A 112 10.94 8.23 -10.49
N PRO A 113 11.04 9.57 -10.56
CA PRO A 113 10.59 10.30 -11.74
C PRO A 113 11.48 9.92 -12.94
N VAL A 114 10.87 9.84 -14.13
CA VAL A 114 11.56 9.54 -15.39
C VAL A 114 11.24 10.61 -16.43
N ALA A 115 12.06 10.72 -17.47
CA ALA A 115 11.94 11.78 -18.46
C ALA A 115 10.59 11.71 -19.20
N HIS A 116 9.95 12.88 -19.36
CA HIS A 116 8.69 13.03 -20.13
C HIS A 116 7.54 12.10 -19.71
N ALA A 117 7.48 11.70 -18.43
CA ALA A 117 6.38 10.89 -17.91
C ALA A 117 5.89 11.38 -16.54
N ASN A 118 4.58 11.23 -16.33
CA ASN A 118 3.97 11.28 -15.02
C ASN A 118 4.21 9.95 -14.30
N VAL A 119 4.34 10.01 -12.98
CA VAL A 119 4.48 8.84 -12.11
C VAL A 119 3.39 8.82 -11.05
N LYS A 120 2.83 7.64 -10.79
CA LYS A 120 1.86 7.42 -9.71
C LYS A 120 2.13 6.09 -9.02
N CYS A 121 1.66 5.95 -7.79
CA CYS A 121 1.59 4.66 -7.11
C CYS A 121 0.17 4.10 -7.23
N SER A 122 0.04 2.85 -7.65
CA SER A 122 -1.24 2.15 -7.76
C SER A 122 -1.03 0.68 -7.47
N ASN A 123 -1.87 0.11 -6.61
CA ASN A 123 -1.77 -1.29 -6.16
C ASN A 123 -0.35 -1.66 -5.72
N SER A 124 0.30 -0.78 -4.95
CA SER A 124 1.66 -0.98 -4.42
C SER A 124 2.76 -1.08 -5.50
N LYS A 125 2.51 -0.55 -6.70
CA LYS A 125 3.46 -0.51 -7.82
C LYS A 125 3.55 0.89 -8.42
N CYS A 126 4.76 1.26 -8.81
CA CYS A 126 4.99 2.48 -9.58
C CYS A 126 4.47 2.29 -11.00
N GLU A 127 3.52 3.12 -11.40
CA GLU A 127 2.98 3.19 -12.75
C GLU A 127 3.40 4.51 -13.38
N TYR A 128 3.67 4.47 -14.69
CA TYR A 128 4.14 5.61 -15.46
C TYR A 128 3.21 5.87 -16.64
N THR A 129 3.12 7.12 -17.05
CA THR A 129 2.35 7.51 -18.23
C THR A 129 3.05 8.66 -18.93
N CYS A 130 3.29 8.52 -20.23
CA CYS A 130 3.97 9.56 -21.00
C CYS A 130 3.19 10.87 -21.00
N HIS A 131 3.92 11.98 -21.01
CA HIS A 131 3.36 13.29 -21.29
C HIS A 131 2.73 13.30 -22.70
N PRO A 132 1.75 14.19 -22.96
CA PRO A 132 1.22 14.39 -24.32
C PRO A 132 2.35 14.63 -25.32
N GLY A 133 2.25 14.05 -26.52
CA GLY A 133 3.28 14.13 -27.55
C GLY A 133 4.53 13.26 -27.31
N TRP A 134 4.60 12.47 -26.24
CA TRP A 134 5.71 11.55 -25.97
C TRP A 134 5.25 10.09 -25.90
N ARG A 135 6.15 9.17 -26.24
CA ARG A 135 5.94 7.72 -26.18
C ARG A 135 7.17 7.01 -25.64
N ASN A 136 6.92 5.89 -24.96
CA ASN A 136 7.91 4.91 -24.57
C ASN A 136 7.96 3.83 -25.67
N CYS A 137 8.92 3.93 -26.58
CA CYS A 137 9.01 3.11 -27.79
C CYS A 137 9.83 1.84 -27.59
N ASP A 138 10.76 1.83 -26.63
CA ASP A 138 11.53 0.65 -26.25
C ASP A 138 10.87 -0.17 -25.11
N ASN A 139 9.76 0.32 -24.55
CA ASN A 139 9.03 -0.22 -23.40
C ASN A 139 9.84 -0.24 -22.09
N ASN A 140 10.86 0.60 -21.97
CA ASN A 140 11.71 0.70 -20.78
C ASN A 140 11.44 1.97 -19.99
N TRP A 141 10.60 1.89 -18.96
CA TRP A 141 10.30 3.06 -18.12
C TRP A 141 11.51 3.70 -17.43
N MET A 142 12.65 3.00 -17.31
CA MET A 142 13.84 3.54 -16.64
C MET A 142 14.52 4.68 -17.41
N ASN A 143 14.33 4.76 -18.73
CA ASN A 143 14.79 5.90 -19.53
C ASN A 143 13.66 6.88 -19.90
N GLY A 144 12.43 6.58 -19.48
CA GLY A 144 11.27 7.47 -19.59
C GLY A 144 10.45 7.25 -20.85
N CYS A 145 9.87 8.34 -21.36
CA CYS A 145 9.24 8.39 -22.66
C CYS A 145 10.19 9.14 -23.59
N GLU A 146 11.01 8.38 -24.28
CA GLU A 146 12.21 8.82 -24.99
C GLU A 146 11.93 9.36 -26.38
N THR A 147 10.72 9.15 -26.92
CA THR A 147 10.38 9.55 -28.28
C THR A 147 9.29 10.61 -28.33
N GLU A 148 9.64 11.78 -28.85
CA GLU A 148 8.67 12.79 -29.25
C GLU A 148 7.94 12.34 -30.51
N VAL A 149 6.60 12.31 -30.47
CA VAL A 149 5.72 11.90 -31.56
C VAL A 149 4.81 13.00 -32.10
N SER A 150 4.75 14.15 -31.43
CA SER A 150 3.91 15.28 -31.83
C SER A 150 4.45 16.08 -33.02
N MET A 151 5.77 16.16 -33.15
CA MET A 151 6.43 17.02 -34.15
C MET A 151 7.62 16.35 -34.86
N ASN A 152 8.01 15.16 -34.44
CA ASN A 152 9.14 14.45 -35.04
C ASN A 152 8.71 13.78 -36.35
N VAL A 153 9.29 14.22 -37.47
CA VAL A 153 9.03 13.66 -38.81
C VAL A 153 9.36 12.16 -38.91
N ASN A 154 10.22 11.64 -38.04
CA ASN A 154 10.62 10.23 -38.01
C ASN A 154 9.77 9.37 -37.06
N ASN A 155 8.91 9.97 -36.23
CA ASN A 155 8.09 9.30 -35.22
C ASN A 155 6.68 9.91 -35.12
N CYS A 156 6.13 10.37 -36.23
CA CYS A 156 4.92 11.19 -36.22
C CYS A 156 3.67 10.38 -35.87
N GLY A 157 3.04 10.68 -34.74
CA GLY A 157 1.87 9.94 -34.23
C GLY A 157 2.21 8.62 -33.55
N GLY A 158 3.47 8.23 -33.55
CA GLY A 158 3.88 6.97 -32.94
C GLY A 158 5.33 6.60 -33.24
N CYS A 159 5.80 5.62 -32.49
CA CYS A 159 7.15 5.07 -32.61
C CYS A 159 7.44 4.61 -34.04
N ASN A 160 8.54 5.12 -34.61
CA ASN A 160 9.03 4.75 -35.94
C ASN A 160 8.07 5.06 -37.10
N ILE A 161 7.07 5.93 -36.91
CA ILE A 161 6.19 6.39 -38.00
C ILE A 161 6.87 7.54 -38.74
N LYS A 162 7.54 7.20 -39.84
CA LYS A 162 8.24 8.18 -40.67
C LYS A 162 7.32 8.80 -41.71
N CYS A 163 7.30 10.13 -41.77
CA CYS A 163 6.59 10.82 -42.84
C CYS A 163 7.32 10.67 -44.16
N SER A 164 6.61 10.18 -45.17
CA SER A 164 7.18 9.98 -46.50
C SER A 164 7.50 11.32 -47.16
N GLN A 165 8.75 11.48 -47.60
CA GLN A 165 9.15 12.64 -48.37
C GLN A 165 8.34 12.75 -49.67
N PRO A 166 7.87 13.94 -50.05
CA PRO A 166 7.17 14.14 -51.31
C PRO A 166 8.11 13.96 -52.51
N LYS A 167 7.58 13.50 -53.66
CA LYS A 167 8.38 13.26 -54.88
C LYS A 167 8.55 14.49 -55.77
N TYR A 168 7.93 15.63 -55.44
CA TYR A 168 8.02 16.87 -56.22
C TYR A 168 9.16 17.77 -55.73
N TYR A 169 9.75 18.55 -56.64
CA TYR A 169 10.86 19.46 -56.33
C TYR A 169 10.43 20.50 -55.29
N GLY A 170 11.22 20.63 -54.21
CA GLY A 170 10.94 21.56 -53.11
C GLY A 170 9.86 21.09 -52.12
N GLY A 171 9.45 19.82 -52.17
CA GLY A 171 8.54 19.25 -51.18
C GLY A 171 9.23 18.90 -49.86
N GLU A 172 8.53 19.16 -48.76
CA GLU A 172 8.96 18.71 -47.42
C GLU A 172 7.83 17.93 -46.76
N ALA A 173 8.20 16.87 -46.03
CA ALA A 173 7.32 16.22 -45.09
C ALA A 173 7.49 16.88 -43.71
N GLY A 174 6.42 16.92 -42.93
CA GLY A 174 6.54 17.19 -41.51
C GLY A 174 5.38 16.63 -40.70
N CYS A 175 5.56 16.74 -39.39
CA CYS A 175 4.61 16.25 -38.41
C CYS A 175 3.93 17.46 -37.75
N THR A 176 2.62 17.41 -37.60
CA THR A 176 1.86 18.51 -36.99
C THR A 176 1.30 18.12 -35.64
N CYS A 177 1.44 19.00 -34.66
CA CYS A 177 0.97 18.80 -33.28
C CYS A 177 -0.55 18.63 -33.14
N GLU A 178 -1.35 19.23 -34.02
CA GLU A 178 -2.82 19.19 -33.93
C GLU A 178 -3.43 17.80 -34.21
N ALA A 179 -2.71 16.97 -34.96
CA ALA A 179 -3.21 15.67 -35.41
C ALA A 179 -2.21 14.53 -35.18
N GLU A 180 -1.02 14.82 -34.63
CA GLU A 180 0.14 13.92 -34.58
C GLU A 180 0.31 13.15 -35.89
N SER A 181 0.10 13.83 -37.02
CA SER A 181 -0.07 13.21 -38.34
C SER A 181 0.91 13.74 -39.35
N CYS A 182 1.34 12.88 -40.27
CA CYS A 182 2.19 13.29 -41.38
C CYS A 182 1.43 14.19 -42.36
N LYS A 183 2.03 15.34 -42.65
CA LYS A 183 1.58 16.28 -43.68
C LYS A 183 2.71 16.56 -44.65
N LYS A 184 2.34 17.04 -45.84
CA LYS A 184 3.24 17.39 -46.94
C LYS A 184 2.93 18.81 -47.39
N TRP A 185 3.95 19.59 -47.71
CA TRP A 185 3.83 20.97 -48.17
C TRP A 185 4.95 21.35 -49.14
N LEU A 186 4.83 22.51 -49.77
CA LEU A 186 5.91 23.15 -50.52
C LEU A 186 6.77 23.97 -49.55
N LYS A 187 8.09 23.91 -49.71
CA LYS A 187 9.07 24.63 -48.85
C LYS A 187 8.77 26.13 -48.69
N TYR A 188 8.12 26.74 -49.66
CA TYR A 188 7.80 28.17 -49.68
C TYR A 188 6.52 28.57 -48.92
N GLU A 189 5.69 27.61 -48.46
CA GLU A 189 4.45 27.91 -47.74
C GLU A 189 4.62 28.07 -46.22
N LYS A 190 5.81 27.77 -45.66
CA LYS A 190 6.12 27.92 -44.23
C LYS A 190 6.26 29.37 -43.73
N ALA A 191 6.12 30.37 -44.60
CA ALA A 191 6.44 31.77 -44.31
C ALA A 191 5.21 32.68 -44.01
N LYS A 192 4.06 32.13 -43.64
CA LYS A 192 2.88 32.91 -43.22
C LYS A 192 2.32 32.43 -41.90
#